data_AF-A0A8J3CT97-F1
#
_entry.id   AF-A0A8J3CT97-F1
#
_cell.length_a   1.000
_cell.length_b   1.000
_cell.length_c   1.000
_cell.angle_alpha   90.00
_cell.angle_beta   90.00
_cell.angle_gamma   90.00
#
_symmetry.space_group_name_H-M   'P 1'
#
loop_
_entity.id
_entity.type
_entity.pdbx_description
1 polymer ?
#
loop_
_entity_poly.entity_id
_entity_poly.type
_entity_poly.pdbx_seq_one_letter_code
_entity_poly.pdbx_strand_id
1 'polypeptide(L)'
;MNNISKLTLAAVVALYLTACGAETSIKMEHGQMDNAGMDQSAMKQKTMDSVGMGMATLDGDSGHSTGVIISISPDRSQATIDHQEIEGVGMAAMTMGFGTISTVDLSNYAKDDKVSFRVKKGRDGSYRITAICKTDTDGEDCLDAKVDHSGH
;
A
#
# COMPACT_ATOMS: atom_id res chain seq x y z
N MET A 1 -37.47 -32.44 15.86
CA MET A 1 -38.09 -31.20 16.37
C MET A 1 -37.35 -30.04 15.75
N ASN A 2 -38.14 -29.12 15.23
CA ASN A 2 -37.89 -27.94 14.40
C ASN A 2 -36.67 -27.11 14.89
N ASN A 3 -35.98 -26.29 14.10
CA ASN A 3 -36.53 -25.23 13.25
C ASN A 3 -35.47 -24.59 12.31
N ILE A 4 -35.84 -24.62 11.04
CA ILE A 4 -35.46 -23.83 9.88
C ILE A 4 -35.52 -22.31 10.17
N SER A 5 -34.45 -21.57 9.88
CA SER A 5 -34.49 -20.11 9.68
C SER A 5 -33.93 -19.76 8.31
N LYS A 6 -34.70 -18.92 7.63
CA LYS A 6 -34.85 -18.85 6.18
C LYS A 6 -33.80 -17.93 5.56
N LEU A 7 -33.12 -18.43 4.52
CA LEU A 7 -32.51 -17.60 3.48
C LEU A 7 -33.61 -16.70 2.91
N THR A 8 -33.43 -15.38 3.03
CA THR A 8 -34.24 -14.43 2.25
C THR A 8 -33.28 -13.60 1.42
N LEU A 9 -33.12 -14.07 0.19
CA LEU A 9 -32.47 -13.38 -0.91
C LEU A 9 -33.45 -12.28 -1.37
N ALA A 10 -33.06 -11.01 -1.25
CA ALA A 10 -33.76 -9.91 -1.90
C ALA A 10 -32.73 -9.03 -2.59
N ALA A 11 -32.45 -9.38 -3.84
CA ALA A 11 -31.78 -8.50 -4.79
C ALA A 11 -32.77 -7.44 -5.27
N VAL A 12 -32.44 -6.16 -5.08
CA VAL A 12 -32.95 -5.09 -5.95
C VAL A 12 -31.77 -4.18 -6.29
N VAL A 13 -31.23 -4.42 -7.47
CA VAL A 13 -30.32 -3.53 -8.18
C VAL A 13 -31.15 -2.35 -8.70
N ALA A 14 -30.87 -1.15 -8.22
CA ALA A 14 -31.34 0.09 -8.85
C ALA A 14 -30.13 0.80 -9.46
N LEU A 15 -29.89 0.52 -10.74
CA LEU A 15 -28.99 1.26 -11.60
C LEU A 15 -29.64 2.61 -11.92
N TYR A 16 -29.21 3.68 -11.28
CA TYR A 16 -29.48 5.03 -11.77
C TYR A 16 -28.32 5.44 -12.68
N LEU A 17 -28.52 5.25 -13.98
CA LEU A 17 -27.74 5.85 -15.05
C LEU A 17 -28.18 7.32 -15.18
N THR A 18 -27.44 8.23 -14.56
CA THR A 18 -27.51 9.64 -14.94
C THR A 18 -26.33 9.96 -15.83
N ALA A 19 -26.60 9.96 -17.13
CA ALA A 19 -25.81 10.63 -18.13
C ALA A 19 -25.95 12.14 -17.94
N CYS A 20 -24.83 12.85 -17.87
CA CYS A 20 -24.74 14.20 -18.42
C CYS A 20 -23.27 14.51 -18.68
N GLY A 21 -22.86 14.34 -19.94
CA GLY A 21 -21.64 14.94 -20.45
C GLY A 21 -21.85 16.45 -20.54
N ALA A 22 -20.91 17.20 -19.96
CA ALA A 22 -20.68 18.59 -20.28
C ALA A 22 -19.18 18.76 -20.44
N GLU A 23 -18.76 18.61 -21.68
CA GLU A 23 -17.42 18.84 -22.17
C GLU A 23 -17.22 20.36 -22.20
N THR A 24 -16.47 20.90 -21.24
CA THR A 24 -15.92 22.25 -21.36
C THR A 24 -14.42 22.10 -21.54
N SER A 25 -14.04 22.08 -22.81
CA SER A 25 -12.69 22.31 -23.28
C SER A 25 -12.26 23.72 -22.89
N ILE A 26 -11.60 23.86 -21.75
CA ILE A 26 -10.85 25.07 -21.43
C ILE A 26 -9.62 25.09 -22.36
N LYS A 27 -9.71 25.91 -23.41
CA LYS A 27 -8.55 26.33 -24.19
C LYS A 27 -7.71 27.25 -23.30
N MET A 28 -6.62 26.74 -22.78
CA MET A 28 -5.54 27.57 -22.24
C MET A 28 -4.44 27.64 -23.29
N GLU A 29 -4.43 28.76 -24.01
CA GLU A 29 -3.26 29.23 -24.75
C GLU A 29 -2.09 29.32 -23.76
N HIS A 30 -1.01 28.57 -24.00
CA HIS A 30 0.26 28.77 -23.32
C HIS A 30 1.30 29.12 -24.37
N GLY A 31 1.95 30.25 -24.13
CA GLY A 31 2.82 30.95 -25.07
C GLY A 31 3.87 30.05 -25.71
N GLN A 32 4.02 30.27 -27.01
CA GLN A 32 5.18 29.90 -27.80
C GLN A 32 6.43 30.45 -27.12
N MET A 33 7.26 29.58 -26.55
CA MET A 33 8.66 29.87 -26.26
C MET A 33 9.50 29.14 -27.29
N ASP A 34 10.00 29.89 -28.25
CA ASP A 34 11.15 29.54 -29.07
C ASP A 34 12.39 29.47 -28.18
N ASN A 35 12.93 28.27 -27.98
CA ASN A 35 14.32 28.12 -27.53
C ASN A 35 15.12 27.53 -28.70
N ALA A 36 15.71 28.46 -29.46
CA ALA A 36 16.75 28.16 -30.39
C ALA A 36 18.00 27.68 -29.63
N GLY A 37 18.41 26.43 -29.90
CA GLY A 37 19.79 25.99 -29.74
C GLY A 37 20.16 25.38 -28.39
N MET A 38 19.81 24.11 -28.19
CA MET A 38 20.67 23.21 -27.40
C MET A 38 21.22 22.13 -28.32
N ASP A 39 22.50 22.32 -28.66
CA ASP A 39 23.36 21.40 -29.38
C ASP A 39 23.30 19.99 -28.76
N GLN A 40 22.65 19.07 -29.47
CA GLN A 40 22.64 17.65 -29.13
C GLN A 40 23.90 17.00 -29.69
N SER A 41 25.06 17.29 -29.12
CA SER A 41 26.31 16.63 -29.50
C SER A 41 27.30 16.49 -28.34
N ALA A 42 26.84 16.08 -27.15
CA ALA A 42 27.75 15.57 -26.12
C ALA A 42 27.12 14.73 -24.98
N MET A 43 25.93 14.13 -25.12
CA MET A 43 25.50 13.11 -24.14
C MET A 43 26.04 11.75 -24.55
N LYS A 44 27.36 11.63 -24.46
CA LYS A 44 28.09 10.37 -24.55
C LYS A 44 27.70 9.59 -23.30
N GLN A 45 26.79 8.64 -23.49
CA GLN A 45 26.43 7.54 -22.61
C GLN A 45 27.65 7.06 -21.81
N LYS A 46 27.82 7.61 -20.60
CA LYS A 46 28.62 7.04 -19.54
C LYS A 46 27.63 6.65 -18.46
N THR A 47 27.43 5.34 -18.36
CA THR A 47 26.99 4.69 -17.13
C THR A 47 27.85 5.23 -15.99
N MET A 48 27.29 6.16 -15.22
CA MET A 48 27.87 6.57 -13.94
C MET A 48 27.47 5.51 -12.93
N ASP A 49 28.21 4.41 -12.93
CA ASP A 49 28.44 3.63 -11.72
C ASP A 49 29.23 4.55 -10.78
N SER A 50 28.55 5.22 -9.85
CA SER A 50 29.19 5.98 -8.79
C SER A 50 28.41 5.83 -7.49
N VAL A 51 29.02 5.05 -6.60
CA VAL A 51 28.69 4.86 -5.20
C VAL A 51 28.77 6.19 -4.45
N GLY A 52 27.69 6.55 -3.74
CA GLY A 52 27.79 7.12 -2.40
C GLY A 52 27.81 8.64 -2.22
N MET A 53 26.66 9.31 -2.43
CA MET A 53 26.16 10.34 -1.50
C MET A 53 24.72 9.96 -1.17
N GLY A 54 24.56 9.18 -0.10
CA GLY A 54 23.30 8.55 0.29
C GLY A 54 22.27 9.56 0.79
N MET A 55 21.52 10.16 -0.12
CA MET A 55 20.09 10.28 0.10
C MET A 55 19.56 8.88 -0.19
N ALA A 56 19.28 8.08 0.83
CA ALA A 56 18.51 6.85 0.62
C ALA A 56 17.23 7.30 -0.08
N THR A 57 17.09 6.97 -1.37
CA THR A 57 15.81 7.10 -2.06
C THR A 57 14.88 6.17 -1.31
N LEU A 58 14.07 6.73 -0.41
CA LEU A 58 13.10 5.98 0.37
C LEU A 58 11.91 5.56 -0.51
N ASP A 59 12.15 5.25 -1.78
CA ASP A 59 11.16 4.89 -2.80
C ASP A 59 11.18 3.37 -3.06
N GLY A 60 11.52 2.57 -2.05
CA GLY A 60 11.44 1.12 -2.17
C GLY A 60 9.99 0.66 -2.31
N ASP A 61 9.79 -0.47 -2.98
CA ASP A 61 8.46 -1.07 -3.11
C ASP A 61 8.08 -1.93 -1.90
N SER A 62 8.94 -2.08 -0.91
CA SER A 62 8.68 -2.92 0.26
C SER A 62 9.31 -2.32 1.51
N GLY A 63 8.62 -2.51 2.63
CA GLY A 63 9.04 -1.96 3.90
C GLY A 63 8.47 -2.71 5.08
N HIS A 64 8.93 -2.31 6.27
CA HIS A 64 8.53 -2.85 7.55
C HIS A 64 8.22 -1.71 8.51
N SER A 65 7.26 -1.95 9.40
CA SER A 65 6.96 -1.02 10.49
C SER A 65 6.27 -1.74 11.64
N THR A 66 6.13 -1.04 12.75
CA THR A 66 5.28 -1.40 13.88
C THR A 66 4.08 -0.47 13.95
N GLY A 67 3.02 -0.90 14.61
CA GLY A 67 1.83 -0.06 14.77
C GLY A 67 0.75 -0.68 15.64
N VAL A 68 -0.37 0.03 15.73
CA VAL A 68 -1.56 -0.40 16.48
C VAL A 68 -2.74 -0.50 15.52
N ILE A 69 -3.47 -1.62 15.56
CA ILE A 69 -4.67 -1.79 14.73
C ILE A 69 -5.79 -0.88 15.22
N ILE A 70 -6.27 0.01 14.35
CA ILE A 70 -7.40 0.91 14.64
C ILE A 70 -8.72 0.27 14.22
N SER A 71 -8.73 -0.46 13.10
CA SER A 71 -9.90 -1.19 12.61
C SER A 71 -9.54 -2.30 11.63
N ILE A 72 -10.44 -3.27 11.47
CA ILE A 72 -10.36 -4.32 10.45
C ILE A 72 -11.66 -4.29 9.65
N SER A 73 -11.52 -4.35 8.32
CA SER A 73 -12.66 -4.44 7.39
C SER A 73 -13.52 -5.69 7.66
N PRO A 74 -14.84 -5.66 7.38
CA PRO A 74 -15.72 -6.81 7.65
C PRO A 74 -15.34 -8.10 6.91
N ASP A 75 -14.77 -7.97 5.71
CA ASP A 75 -14.25 -9.07 4.90
C ASP A 75 -12.81 -9.47 5.29
N ARG A 76 -12.21 -8.78 6.26
CA ARG A 76 -10.84 -8.97 6.75
C ARG A 76 -9.77 -8.85 5.65
N SER A 77 -10.05 -8.15 4.55
CA SER A 77 -9.10 -7.96 3.45
C SER A 77 -8.20 -6.74 3.65
N GLN A 78 -8.55 -5.85 4.58
CA GLN A 78 -7.84 -4.62 4.91
C GLN A 78 -7.81 -4.37 6.43
N ALA A 79 -6.70 -3.84 6.92
CA ALA A 79 -6.55 -3.31 8.28
C ALA A 79 -6.18 -1.82 8.23
N THR A 80 -6.81 -1.02 9.08
CA THR A 80 -6.36 0.36 9.36
C THR A 80 -5.42 0.31 10.55
N ILE A 81 -4.19 0.79 10.37
CA ILE A 81 -3.12 0.73 11.37
C ILE A 81 -2.60 2.14 11.59
N ASP A 82 -2.47 2.53 12.85
CA ASP A 82 -1.67 3.67 13.27
C ASP A 82 -0.22 3.21 13.35
N HIS A 83 0.52 3.46 12.27
CA HIS A 83 1.86 2.91 12.07
C HIS A 83 2.93 3.95 12.37
N GLN A 84 4.09 3.46 12.82
CA GLN A 84 5.30 4.27 12.91
C GLN A 84 5.88 4.51 11.52
N GLU A 85 7.05 5.13 11.41
CA GLU A 85 7.73 5.23 10.11
C GLU A 85 7.86 3.83 9.45
N ILE A 86 7.54 3.75 8.17
CA ILE A 86 7.72 2.53 7.39
C ILE A 86 9.06 2.61 6.68
N GLU A 87 10.05 1.95 7.28
CA GLU A 87 11.38 1.84 6.72
C GLU A 87 11.31 1.12 5.37
N GLY A 88 12.07 1.60 4.39
CA GLY A 88 12.13 1.04 3.03
C GLY A 88 11.19 1.68 2.01
N VAL A 89 10.04 2.21 2.42
CA VAL A 89 9.07 2.89 1.51
C VAL A 89 8.91 4.39 1.77
N GLY A 90 9.63 4.94 2.76
CA GLY A 90 9.69 6.38 3.00
C GLY A 90 8.42 7.01 3.53
N MET A 91 7.56 6.21 4.15
CA MET A 91 6.30 6.69 4.68
C MET A 91 6.45 7.05 6.15
N ALA A 92 6.27 8.33 6.48
CA ALA A 92 6.26 8.79 7.87
C ALA A 92 5.12 8.16 8.68
N ALA A 93 5.24 8.21 10.01
CA ALA A 93 4.21 7.71 10.92
C ALA A 93 2.85 8.37 10.65
N MET A 94 1.82 7.55 10.41
CA MET A 94 0.45 8.00 10.20
C MET A 94 -0.56 6.86 10.40
N THR A 95 -1.85 7.18 10.40
CA THR A 95 -2.92 6.19 10.40
C THR A 95 -3.46 5.98 8.99
N MET A 96 -3.35 4.77 8.45
CA MET A 96 -3.91 4.44 7.13
C MET A 96 -4.33 2.98 6.97
N GLY A 97 -5.10 2.72 5.91
CA GLY A 97 -5.53 1.37 5.52
C GLY A 97 -4.52 0.66 4.63
N PHE A 98 -4.21 -0.59 4.98
CA PHE A 98 -3.40 -1.50 4.17
C PHE A 98 -4.22 -2.70 3.76
N GLY A 99 -4.24 -3.01 2.46
CA GLY A 99 -4.80 -4.26 1.98
C GLY A 99 -3.96 -5.44 2.48
N THR A 100 -4.47 -6.66 2.33
CA THR A 100 -3.74 -7.88 2.64
C THR A 100 -3.60 -8.71 1.38
N ILE A 101 -2.53 -9.51 1.30
CA ILE A 101 -2.46 -10.60 0.32
C ILE A 101 -3.22 -11.82 0.85
N SER A 102 -3.61 -12.73 -0.05
CA SER A 102 -4.42 -13.90 0.29
C SER A 102 -3.77 -14.86 1.31
N THR A 103 -2.46 -14.77 1.54
CA THR A 103 -1.73 -15.59 2.51
C THR A 103 -1.68 -14.98 3.91
N VAL A 104 -2.17 -13.75 4.10
CA VAL A 104 -2.24 -13.08 5.40
C VAL A 104 -3.66 -13.25 5.95
N ASP A 105 -3.76 -13.90 7.10
CA ASP A 105 -5.03 -14.05 7.82
C ASP A 105 -5.14 -13.03 8.97
N LEU A 106 -6.15 -12.17 8.90
CA LEU A 106 -6.44 -11.20 9.95
C LEU A 106 -7.41 -11.71 11.01
N SER A 107 -7.88 -12.97 10.96
CA SER A 107 -8.94 -13.51 11.82
C SER A 107 -8.62 -13.43 13.32
N ASN A 108 -7.35 -13.54 13.69
CA ASN A 108 -6.87 -13.50 15.07
C ASN A 108 -6.53 -12.08 15.55
N TYR A 109 -6.76 -11.06 14.72
CA TYR A 109 -6.47 -9.67 15.04
C TYR A 109 -7.76 -8.90 15.35
N ALA A 110 -7.61 -7.90 16.20
CA ALA A 110 -8.64 -7.00 16.64
C ALA A 110 -8.09 -5.58 16.82
N LYS A 111 -9.02 -4.65 17.06
CA LYS A 111 -8.68 -3.29 17.45
C LYS A 111 -7.80 -3.29 18.71
N ASP A 112 -6.85 -2.35 18.72
CA ASP A 112 -5.86 -2.09 19.78
C ASP A 112 -4.75 -3.16 19.91
N ASP A 113 -4.71 -4.17 19.04
CA ASP A 113 -3.56 -5.09 18.95
C ASP A 113 -2.31 -4.33 18.47
N LYS A 114 -1.18 -4.52 19.17
CA LYS A 114 0.14 -4.07 18.71
C LYS A 114 0.74 -5.08 17.77
N VAL A 115 1.22 -4.60 16.63
CA VAL A 115 1.67 -5.45 15.54
C VAL A 115 2.98 -4.99 14.94
N SER A 116 3.75 -5.96 14.46
CA SER A 116 4.88 -5.78 13.55
C SER A 116 4.43 -6.31 12.19
N PHE A 117 4.60 -5.53 11.13
CA PHE A 117 4.10 -5.91 9.80
C PHE A 117 5.02 -5.49 8.66
N ARG A 118 4.95 -6.23 7.55
CA ARG A 118 5.65 -5.91 6.28
C ARG A 118 4.66 -5.53 5.22
N VAL A 119 4.97 -4.48 4.48
CA VAL A 119 4.17 -4.02 3.34
C VAL A 119 4.92 -4.15 2.03
N LYS A 120 4.17 -4.33 0.96
CA LYS A 120 4.66 -4.21 -0.41
C LYS A 120 3.71 -3.36 -1.24
N LYS A 121 4.26 -2.45 -2.03
CA LYS A 121 3.54 -1.64 -3.01
C LYS A 121 3.14 -2.52 -4.19
N GLY A 122 1.86 -2.52 -4.52
CA GLY A 122 1.34 -3.16 -5.72
C GLY A 122 1.59 -2.30 -6.96
N ARG A 123 1.39 -2.90 -8.14
CA ARG A 123 1.44 -2.20 -9.44
C ARG A 123 0.37 -1.10 -9.56
N ASP A 124 -0.67 -1.20 -8.75
CA ASP A 124 -1.75 -0.22 -8.59
C ASP A 124 -1.41 0.90 -7.61
N GLY A 125 -0.19 0.94 -7.07
CA GLY A 125 0.26 1.93 -6.08
C GLY A 125 -0.24 1.68 -4.66
N SER A 126 -1.09 0.66 -4.44
CA SER A 126 -1.64 0.35 -3.12
C SER A 126 -0.70 -0.53 -2.31
N TYR A 127 -0.51 -0.21 -1.02
CA TYR A 127 0.28 -1.03 -0.11
C TYR A 127 -0.52 -2.19 0.45
N ARG A 128 0.11 -3.37 0.45
CA ARG A 128 -0.47 -4.61 0.98
C ARG A 128 0.43 -5.24 2.03
N ILE A 129 -0.16 -5.63 3.14
CA ILE A 129 0.47 -6.43 4.19
C ILE A 129 0.80 -7.80 3.60
N THR A 130 2.07 -8.17 3.71
CA THR A 130 2.63 -9.44 3.24
C THR A 130 2.98 -10.37 4.40
N ALA A 131 3.21 -9.81 5.59
CA ALA A 131 3.40 -10.52 6.84
C ALA A 131 2.98 -9.63 8.01
N ILE A 132 2.45 -10.23 9.06
CA ILE A 132 2.02 -9.55 10.29
C ILE A 132 2.13 -10.51 11.47
N CYS A 133 2.41 -10.00 12.66
CA CYS A 133 2.43 -10.73 13.94
C CYS A 133 2.15 -9.78 15.10
N LYS A 134 1.76 -10.33 16.26
CA LYS A 134 1.45 -9.53 17.45
C LYS A 134 2.71 -9.38 18.29
N THR A 135 3.16 -8.15 18.49
CA THR A 135 4.40 -7.94 19.25
C THR A 135 4.22 -8.24 20.73
N ASP A 136 3.01 -8.08 21.27
CA ASP A 136 2.71 -8.38 22.68
C ASP A 136 2.76 -9.90 22.99
N THR A 137 2.56 -10.77 21.99
CA THR A 137 2.58 -12.25 22.18
C THR A 137 3.82 -12.90 21.61
N ASP A 138 4.26 -12.44 20.43
CA ASP A 138 5.31 -13.08 19.66
C ASP A 138 6.69 -12.38 19.80
N GLY A 139 6.74 -11.20 20.45
CA GLY A 139 7.93 -10.36 20.55
C GLY A 139 8.09 -9.38 19.37
N GLU A 140 9.02 -8.43 19.49
CA GLU A 140 9.21 -7.35 18.49
C GLU A 140 9.77 -7.88 17.14
N ASP A 141 10.59 -8.93 17.18
CA ASP A 141 11.26 -9.55 16.04
C ASP A 141 10.47 -10.74 15.44
N CYS A 142 9.16 -10.80 15.69
CA CYS A 142 8.29 -11.92 15.30
C CYS A 142 8.15 -12.15 13.79
N LEU A 143 8.67 -11.24 12.98
CA LEU A 143 8.73 -11.33 11.53
C LEU A 143 10.02 -11.95 11.01
N ASP A 144 11.14 -11.80 11.72
CA ASP A 144 12.44 -12.31 11.28
C ASP A 144 12.48 -13.84 11.31
N ALA A 145 11.79 -14.45 12.27
CA ALA A 145 11.56 -15.89 12.31
C ALA A 145 10.82 -16.44 11.07
N LYS A 146 10.18 -15.58 10.26
CA LYS A 146 9.49 -15.97 9.01
C LYS A 146 10.31 -15.71 7.75
N VAL A 147 11.50 -15.10 7.85
CA VAL A 147 12.40 -14.77 6.71
C VAL A 147 13.38 -15.92 6.38
N ASP A 148 13.59 -16.85 7.32
CA ASP A 148 14.62 -17.91 7.29
C ASP A 148 14.43 -19.05 6.25
N HIS A 149 13.64 -18.85 5.19
CA HIS A 149 13.44 -19.86 4.13
C HIS A 149 13.78 -19.39 2.71
N SER A 150 14.41 -18.22 2.54
CA SER A 150 14.80 -17.71 1.21
C SER A 150 16.28 -17.90 0.85
N GLY A 151 17.04 -18.64 1.66
CA GLY A 151 18.45 -18.94 1.40
C GLY A 151 18.67 -20.41 1.05
N HIS A 152 18.51 -20.77 -0.24
CA HIS A 152 19.18 -21.90 -0.88
C HIS A 152 19.35 -21.63 -2.37
#